data_AF-A0A4Y2B6L1-F1
#
_entry.id   AF-A0A4Y2B6L1-F1
#
_cell.length_a   1.000
_cell.length_b   1.000
_cell.length_c   1.000
_cell.angle_alpha   90.00
_cell.angle_beta   90.00
_cell.angle_gamma   90.00
#
_symmetry.space_group_name_H-M   'P 1'
#
loop_
_entity.id
_entity.type
_entity.pdbx_description
1 polymer ?
#
loop_
_entity_poly.entity_id
_entity_poly.type
_entity_poly.pdbx_seq_one_letter_code
_entity_poly.pdbx_strand_id
1 'polypeptide(L)'
;MQSKHNFKAQDYSEITNWMDCDLSSPPLLKDISDNEIKSHIQSDSIPNLDITFKTFPVNSQAVERCVKLVTEASGKVCGAEPRDGFIRTTLLSRSTMLNFGHKSDFKVSSAKNV
;
A
#
# COMPACT_ATOMS: atom_id res chain seq x y z
N MET A 1 16.05 -16.38 -1.91
CA MET A 1 15.72 -15.89 -3.25
C MET A 1 16.66 -14.73 -3.55
N GLN A 2 17.80 -14.97 -4.22
CA GLN A 2 18.68 -13.91 -4.71
C GLN A 2 18.44 -13.80 -6.21
N SER A 3 17.65 -12.82 -6.64
CA SER A 3 17.49 -12.48 -8.05
C SER A 3 18.67 -11.61 -8.48
N LYS A 4 19.46 -12.10 -9.44
CA LYS A 4 20.57 -11.36 -10.03
C LYS A 4 20.00 -10.36 -11.04
N HIS A 5 19.83 -9.11 -10.63
CA HIS A 5 19.29 -8.05 -11.49
C HIS A 5 20.37 -7.43 -12.39
N ASN A 6 20.04 -7.21 -13.67
CA ASN A 6 20.90 -6.54 -14.64
C ASN A 6 20.68 -5.02 -14.56
N PHE A 7 21.56 -4.32 -13.84
CA PHE A 7 21.51 -2.86 -13.71
C PHE A 7 21.83 -2.09 -15.00
N LYS A 8 22.23 -2.78 -16.07
CA LYS A 8 22.49 -2.18 -17.39
C LYS A 8 21.36 -2.40 -18.40
N ALA A 9 20.25 -2.99 -17.97
CA ALA A 9 19.10 -3.25 -18.83
C ALA A 9 18.61 -1.95 -19.49
N GLN A 10 18.36 -2.00 -20.80
CA GLN A 10 17.73 -0.89 -21.52
C GLN A 10 16.21 -1.04 -21.64
N ASP A 11 15.72 -2.27 -21.45
CA ASP A 11 14.30 -2.60 -21.41
C ASP A 11 13.93 -3.39 -20.14
N TYR A 12 12.68 -3.25 -19.69
CA TYR A 12 12.19 -3.93 -18.48
C TYR A 12 12.28 -5.46 -18.56
N SER A 13 12.15 -6.03 -19.76
CA SER A 13 12.28 -7.48 -19.99
C SER A 13 13.69 -8.01 -19.71
N GLU A 14 14.72 -7.15 -19.76
CA GLU A 14 16.12 -7.53 -19.57
C GLU A 14 16.63 -7.38 -18.12
N ILE A 15 15.80 -6.81 -17.24
CA ILE A 15 16.17 -6.53 -15.84
C ILE A 15 16.44 -7.82 -15.06
N THR A 16 15.76 -8.91 -15.40
CA THR A 16 15.87 -10.20 -14.71
C THR A 16 15.94 -11.33 -15.73
N ASN A 17 16.93 -12.22 -15.60
CA ASN A 17 16.95 -13.46 -16.38
C ASN A 17 15.90 -14.43 -15.81
N TRP A 18 14.78 -14.57 -16.52
CA TRP A 18 13.70 -15.48 -16.13
C TRP A 18 14.11 -16.96 -16.14
N MET A 19 15.14 -17.33 -16.91
CA MET A 19 15.65 -18.70 -16.98
C MET A 19 16.49 -19.09 -15.75
N ASP A 20 17.08 -18.11 -15.07
CA ASP A 20 17.88 -18.33 -13.85
C ASP A 20 17.04 -18.16 -12.57
N CYS A 21 15.74 -17.92 -12.70
CA CYS A 21 14.84 -17.64 -11.58
C CYS A 21 13.98 -18.86 -11.27
N ASP A 22 14.09 -19.39 -10.04
CA ASP A 22 13.17 -20.40 -9.53
C ASP A 22 11.77 -19.79 -9.39
N LEU A 23 10.93 -20.03 -10.38
CA LEU A 23 9.53 -19.58 -10.41
C LEU A 23 8.70 -20.52 -9.53
N SER A 24 8.11 -19.97 -8.47
CA SER A 24 7.07 -20.64 -7.68
C SER A 24 5.69 -20.17 -8.14
N SER A 25 4.70 -21.06 -8.08
CA SER A 25 3.30 -20.66 -8.26
C SER A 25 2.95 -19.56 -7.24
N PRO A 26 2.28 -18.47 -7.67
CA PRO A 26 1.76 -17.46 -6.76
C PRO A 26 0.85 -18.11 -5.71
N PRO A 27 0.87 -17.66 -4.44
CA PRO A 27 -0.01 -18.21 -3.41
C PRO A 27 -1.49 -18.23 -3.80
N LEU A 28 -1.92 -17.25 -4.60
CA LEU A 28 -3.27 -17.13 -5.15
C LEU A 28 -3.66 -18.24 -6.13
N LEU A 29 -2.67 -18.88 -6.76
CA LEU A 29 -2.86 -19.95 -7.75
C LEU A 29 -2.38 -21.31 -7.20
N LYS A 30 -2.09 -21.41 -5.90
CA LYS A 30 -1.51 -22.61 -5.30
C LYS A 30 -2.42 -23.84 -5.43
N ASP A 31 -3.73 -23.62 -5.40
CA ASP A 31 -4.75 -24.68 -5.43
C ASP A 31 -5.24 -25.00 -6.84
N ILE A 32 -4.64 -24.39 -7.88
CA ILE A 32 -5.07 -24.52 -9.28
C ILE A 32 -4.02 -25.30 -10.05
N SER A 33 -4.46 -26.26 -10.85
CA SER A 33 -3.56 -27.02 -11.72
C SER A 33 -3.17 -26.25 -12.99
N ASP A 34 -1.99 -26.57 -13.54
CA ASP A 34 -1.52 -26.01 -14.82
C ASP A 34 -2.51 -26.27 -15.98
N ASN A 35 -3.25 -27.39 -15.92
CA ASN A 35 -4.24 -27.73 -16.95
C ASN A 35 -5.47 -26.83 -16.87
N GLU A 36 -5.94 -26.50 -15.67
CA GLU A 36 -7.02 -25.53 -15.47
C GLU A 36 -6.59 -24.15 -15.95
N ILE A 37 -5.38 -23.70 -15.60
CA ILE A 37 -4.81 -22.44 -16.10
C ILE A 37 -4.78 -22.41 -17.64
N LYS A 38 -4.27 -23.48 -18.28
CA LYS A 38 -4.24 -23.59 -19.75
C LYS A 38 -5.64 -23.54 -20.36
N SER A 39 -6.60 -24.24 -19.77
CA SER A 39 -7.98 -24.26 -20.26
C SER A 39 -8.62 -22.87 -20.21
N HIS A 40 -8.36 -22.09 -19.16
CA HIS A 40 -8.86 -20.74 -19.01
C HIS A 40 -8.23 -19.74 -19.98
N ILE A 41 -6.91 -19.87 -20.24
CA ILE A 41 -6.23 -19.05 -21.24
C ILE A 41 -6.81 -19.33 -22.64
N GLN A 42 -7.16 -20.57 -22.94
CA GLN A 42 -7.71 -20.97 -24.23
C GLN A 42 -9.20 -20.61 -24.40
N SER A 43 -9.96 -20.51 -23.31
CA SER A 43 -11.40 -20.26 -23.36
C SER A 43 -11.78 -18.79 -23.50
N ASP A 44 -10.80 -17.86 -23.48
CA ASP A 44 -10.99 -16.39 -23.47
C ASP A 44 -12.03 -15.91 -22.43
N SER A 45 -12.31 -16.73 -21.42
CA SER A 45 -13.31 -16.49 -20.41
C SER A 45 -12.65 -16.27 -19.07
N ILE A 46 -13.21 -15.34 -18.28
CA ILE A 46 -12.75 -15.12 -16.92
C ILE A 46 -12.99 -16.42 -16.14
N PRO A 47 -11.95 -17.06 -15.59
CA PRO A 47 -12.12 -18.22 -14.73
C PRO A 47 -13.13 -17.89 -13.64
N ASN A 48 -14.12 -18.76 -13.41
CA ASN A 48 -14.89 -18.73 -12.17
C ASN A 48 -14.04 -19.34 -11.06
N LEU A 49 -12.92 -18.67 -10.79
CA LEU A 49 -12.01 -19.03 -9.73
C LEU A 49 -12.51 -18.31 -8.49
N ASP A 50 -12.82 -19.06 -7.45
CA ASP A 50 -13.17 -18.54 -6.13
C ASP A 50 -11.90 -17.98 -5.45
N ILE A 51 -11.24 -17.03 -6.13
CA ILE A 51 -10.20 -16.22 -5.53
C ILE A 51 -10.92 -15.34 -4.52
N THR A 52 -10.87 -15.75 -3.25
CA THR A 52 -11.21 -14.85 -2.17
C THR A 52 -10.18 -13.73 -2.13
N PHE A 53 -10.38 -12.70 -2.94
CA PHE A 53 -9.73 -11.41 -2.72
C PHE A 53 -10.28 -10.91 -1.39
N LYS A 54 -9.51 -11.10 -0.33
CA LYS A 54 -9.77 -10.37 0.91
C LYS A 54 -9.69 -8.90 0.52
N THR A 55 -10.84 -8.22 0.50
CA THR A 55 -10.89 -6.79 0.20
C THR A 55 -10.09 -6.07 1.28
N PHE A 56 -8.82 -5.80 0.99
CA PHE A 56 -8.02 -4.92 1.81
C PHE A 56 -8.42 -3.51 1.41
N PRO A 57 -8.97 -2.68 2.31
CA PRO A 57 -9.30 -1.30 2.01
C PRO A 57 -8.01 -0.47 1.95
N VAL A 58 -7.19 -0.72 0.92
CA VAL A 58 -5.87 -0.12 0.70
C VAL A 58 -5.96 1.37 0.35
N ASN A 59 -7.11 1.79 -0.17
CA ASN A 59 -7.44 3.14 -0.62
C ASN A 59 -8.52 3.77 0.27
N SER A 60 -8.55 3.39 1.56
CA SER A 60 -9.34 4.13 2.55
C SER A 60 -8.63 5.42 2.93
N GLN A 61 -9.42 6.45 3.25
CA GLN A 61 -8.90 7.73 3.74
C GLN A 61 -8.01 7.56 5.00
N ALA A 62 -8.28 6.53 5.81
CA ALA A 62 -7.45 6.20 6.97
C ALA A 62 -6.05 5.75 6.57
N VAL A 63 -5.93 4.90 5.55
CA VAL A 63 -4.63 4.46 5.01
C VAL A 63 -3.86 5.63 4.42
N GLU A 64 -4.52 6.47 3.61
CA GLU A 64 -3.90 7.67 3.03
C GLU A 64 -3.34 8.61 4.12
N ARG A 65 -4.12 8.87 5.18
CA ARG A 65 -3.70 9.70 6.32
C ARG A 65 -2.52 9.08 7.07
N CYS A 66 -2.49 7.76 7.23
CA CYS A 66 -1.40 7.05 7.88
C CYS A 66 -0.09 7.17 7.06
N VAL A 67 -0.15 6.86 5.76
CA VAL A 67 1.01 6.95 4.86
C VAL A 67 1.57 8.37 4.83
N LYS A 68 0.70 9.38 4.78
CA LYS A 68 1.11 10.80 4.86
C LYS A 68 1.87 11.09 6.16
N LEU A 69 1.34 10.67 7.32
CA LEU A 69 1.97 10.94 8.61
C LEU A 69 3.33 10.23 8.76
N VAL A 70 3.45 8.97 8.29
CA VAL A 70 4.71 8.22 8.31
C VAL A 70 5.76 8.88 7.41
N THR A 71 5.33 9.41 6.26
CA THR A 71 6.20 10.15 5.34
C THR A 71 6.68 11.46 5.94
N GLU A 72 5.77 12.23 6.54
CA GLU A 72 6.10 13.46 7.27
C GLU A 72 7.11 13.19 8.39
N ALA A 73 6.89 12.15 9.20
CA ALA A 73 7.80 11.77 10.28
C ALA A 73 9.20 11.42 9.74
N SER A 74 9.26 10.64 8.66
CA SER A 74 10.53 10.23 8.03
C SER A 74 11.30 11.41 7.42
N GLY A 75 10.61 12.46 6.96
CA GLY A 75 11.24 13.69 6.50
C GLY A 75 11.71 14.63 7.62
N LYS A 76 11.17 14.49 8.84
CA LYS A 76 11.47 15.37 9.98
C LYS A 76 12.54 14.83 10.91
N VAL A 77 12.61 13.52 11.11
CA VAL A 77 13.51 12.89 12.08
C VAL A 77 14.09 11.57 11.55
N CYS A 78 15.32 11.27 11.96
CA CYS A 78 16.01 10.02 11.61
C CYS A 78 15.92 9.01 12.76
N GLY A 79 15.88 7.72 12.46
CA GLY A 79 15.79 6.64 13.45
C GLY A 79 14.35 6.21 13.79
N ALA A 80 14.17 5.00 14.31
CA ALA A 80 12.86 4.46 14.62
C ALA A 80 12.18 5.18 15.80
N GLU A 81 12.86 5.29 16.95
CA GLU A 81 12.32 5.92 18.16
C GLU A 81 11.88 7.38 17.96
N PRO A 82 12.67 8.26 17.31
CA PRO A 82 12.23 9.64 17.09
C PRO A 82 11.03 9.73 16.15
N ARG A 83 10.96 8.88 15.11
CA ARG A 83 9.81 8.86 14.17
C ARG A 83 8.54 8.41 14.87
N ASP A 84 8.64 7.38 15.68
CA ASP A 84 7.54 6.85 16.48
C ASP A 84 7.05 7.86 17.53
N GLY A 85 7.97 8.57 18.20
CA GLY A 85 7.64 9.72 19.05
C GLY A 85 6.89 10.82 18.30
N PHE A 86 7.39 11.23 17.12
CA PHE A 86 6.74 12.24 16.28
C PHE A 86 5.32 11.84 15.88
N ILE A 87 5.12 10.58 15.47
CA ILE A 87 3.82 10.04 15.08
C ILE A 87 2.86 10.06 16.28
N ARG A 88 3.26 9.53 17.43
CA ARG A 88 2.42 9.52 18.64
C ARG A 88 2.03 10.91 19.11
N THR A 89 2.99 11.84 19.18
CA THR A 89 2.71 13.23 19.59
C THR A 89 1.76 13.92 18.61
N THR A 90 1.92 13.68 17.31
CA THR A 90 1.01 14.23 16.28
C THR A 90 -0.39 13.63 16.39
N LEU A 91 -0.52 12.32 16.62
CA LEU A 91 -1.82 11.67 16.81
C LEU A 91 -2.50 12.16 18.10
N LEU A 92 -1.76 12.31 19.19
CA LEU A 92 -2.27 12.88 20.43
C LEU A 92 -2.77 14.31 20.21
N SER A 93 -1.98 15.16 19.57
CA SER A 93 -2.39 16.53 19.20
C SER A 93 -3.67 16.53 18.36
N ARG A 94 -3.79 15.66 17.35
CA ARG A 94 -5.01 15.53 16.53
C ARG A 94 -6.21 15.04 17.32
N SER A 95 -6.02 14.13 18.29
CA SER A 95 -7.10 13.64 19.14
C SER A 95 -7.67 14.69 20.09
N THR A 96 -6.90 15.73 20.43
CA THR A 96 -7.38 16.86 21.24
C THR A 96 -8.23 17.86 20.44
N MET A 97 -8.24 17.77 19.11
CA MET A 97 -9.11 18.62 18.29
C MET A 97 -10.56 18.16 18.39
N LEU A 98 -11.48 19.12 18.36
CA LEU A 98 -12.92 18.85 18.30
C LEU A 98 -13.24 18.01 17.07
N ASN A 99 -14.03 16.97 17.25
CA ASN A 99 -14.57 16.19 16.15
C ASN A 99 -15.81 16.91 15.60
N PHE A 100 -15.86 17.08 14.28
CA PHE A 100 -16.97 17.74 13.59
C PHE A 100 -17.69 16.70 12.71
N GLY A 101 -19.01 16.58 12.86
CA GLY A 101 -19.80 15.68 12.03
C GLY A 101 -19.99 16.23 10.62
N HIS A 102 -20.09 17.56 10.51
CA HIS A 102 -20.21 18.28 9.25
C HIS A 102 -19.25 19.46 9.18
N LYS A 103 -18.88 19.85 7.97
CA LYS A 103 -17.99 21.01 7.73
C LYS A 103 -18.58 22.32 8.29
N SER A 104 -19.92 22.44 8.33
CA SER A 104 -20.65 23.58 8.89
C SER A 104 -20.42 23.77 10.40
N ASP A 105 -20.03 22.71 11.09
CA ASP A 105 -19.85 22.73 12.55
C ASP A 105 -18.54 23.45 12.93
N PHE A 106 -17.61 23.57 11.97
CA PHE A 106 -16.36 24.29 12.15
C PHE A 106 -16.58 25.81 12.06
N LYS A 107 -16.52 26.48 13.21
CA LYS A 107 -16.58 27.95 13.31
C LYS A 107 -15.18 28.52 13.47
N VAL A 108 -14.72 29.30 12.50
CA VAL A 108 -13.48 30.08 12.64
C VAL A 108 -13.75 31.22 13.62
N SER A 109 -13.02 31.26 14.73
CA SER A 109 -13.05 32.43 15.62
C SER A 109 -12.48 33.63 14.87
N SER A 110 -13.31 34.64 14.60
CA SER A 110 -12.84 35.90 14.04
C SER A 110 -11.85 36.53 15.03
N ALA A 111 -10.60 36.73 14.61
CA ALA A 111 -9.58 37.35 15.44
C ALA A 111 -10.07 38.74 15.86
N LYS A 112 -10.23 38.95 17.17
CA LYS A 112 -10.41 40.30 17.70
C LYS A 112 -9.06 40.99 17.54
N ASN A 113 -8.95 41.88 16.54
CA ASN A 113 -7.85 42.83 16.47
C ASN A 113 -7.90 43.66 17.76
N VAL A 114 -6.90 43.50 18.62
CA VAL A 114 -6.59 44.38 19.75
C VAL A 114 -5.40 45.22 19.33
#